data_AF-A0A4Q4D2D7-F1
#
_entry.id   AF-A0A4Q4D2D7-F1
#
_cell.length_a   1.000
_cell.length_b   1.000
_cell.length_c   1.000
_cell.angle_alpha   90.00
_cell.angle_beta   90.00
_cell.angle_gamma   90.00
#
_symmetry.space_group_name_H-M   'P 1'
#
loop_
_entity.id
_entity.type
_entity.pdbx_description
1 polymer ?
#
loop_
_entity_poly.entity_id
_entity_poly.type
_entity_poly.pdbx_seq_one_letter_code
_entity_poly.pdbx_strand_id
1 'polypeptide(L)'
;MAQFICPNCEYVYDEEKGDPREGWPPGTAFADIDPDWTCPDCSVREQVDFLPIEQFERNDQDGNVISAETLAARATTTEEKA
;
A
#
# COMPACT_ATOMS: atom_id res chain seq x y z
N MET A 1 -4.90 -6.10 9.76
CA MET A 1 -3.94 -5.14 10.35
C MET A 1 -3.91 -3.88 9.48
N ALA A 2 -3.07 -2.88 9.79
CA ALA A 2 -2.98 -1.68 8.97
C ALA A 2 -2.21 -1.98 7.66
N GLN A 3 -2.53 -1.24 6.62
CA GLN A 3 -1.90 -1.34 5.31
C GLN A 3 -1.44 0.04 4.89
N PHE A 4 -0.26 0.10 4.28
CA PHE A 4 0.38 1.35 3.89
C PHE A 4 0.67 1.31 2.40
N ILE A 5 0.34 2.37 1.68
CA ILE A 5 0.50 2.46 0.24
C ILE A 5 1.52 3.52 -0.13
N CYS A 6 2.39 3.16 -1.07
CA CYS A 6 3.31 4.11 -1.69
C CYS A 6 2.53 4.98 -2.69
N PRO A 7 2.48 6.31 -2.51
CA PRO A 7 1.73 7.19 -3.41
C PRO A 7 2.35 7.31 -4.83
N ASN A 8 3.57 6.81 -5.01
CA ASN A 8 4.29 6.87 -6.28
C ASN A 8 3.99 5.68 -7.21
N CYS A 9 4.09 4.45 -6.69
CA CYS A 9 3.91 3.22 -7.46
C CYS A 9 2.73 2.37 -7.00
N GLU A 10 1.99 2.81 -5.98
CA GLU A 10 0.82 2.12 -5.46
C GLU A 10 1.15 0.77 -4.80
N TYR A 11 2.42 0.56 -4.43
CA TYR A 11 2.84 -0.59 -3.64
C TYR A 11 2.17 -0.58 -2.27
N VAL A 12 1.52 -1.68 -1.90
CA VAL A 12 0.86 -1.83 -0.59
C VAL A 12 1.69 -2.73 0.30
N TYR A 13 2.22 -2.16 1.39
CA TYR A 13 2.77 -2.89 2.51
C TYR A 13 1.64 -3.35 3.44
N ASP A 14 1.59 -4.65 3.71
CA ASP A 14 0.62 -5.29 4.58
C ASP A 14 1.36 -5.84 5.81
N GLU A 15 1.04 -5.31 7.00
CA GLU A 15 1.67 -5.73 8.26
C GLU A 15 1.46 -7.22 8.55
N GLU A 16 0.36 -7.84 8.09
CA GLU A 16 0.09 -9.27 8.30
C GLU A 16 1.05 -10.13 7.47
N LYS A 17 1.41 -9.66 6.29
CA LYS A 17 2.29 -10.36 5.36
C LYS A 17 3.76 -10.01 5.58
N GLY A 18 4.03 -8.79 6.07
CA GLY A 18 5.37 -8.21 6.12
C GLY A 18 6.00 -8.13 4.72
N ASP A 19 7.31 -7.97 4.69
CA ASP A 19 8.11 -8.12 3.47
C ASP A 19 9.29 -9.08 3.68
N PRO A 20 9.08 -10.40 3.54
CA PRO A 20 10.13 -11.38 3.77
C PRO A 20 11.26 -11.30 2.74
N ARG A 21 11.09 -10.56 1.63
CA ARG A 21 12.15 -10.38 0.63
C ARG A 21 13.24 -9.43 1.11
N GLU A 22 12.86 -8.47 1.94
CA GLU A 22 13.78 -7.49 2.53
C GLU A 22 14.19 -7.85 3.96
N GLY A 23 13.57 -8.89 4.53
CA GLY A 23 13.90 -9.41 5.85
C GLY A 23 12.87 -9.11 6.93
N TRP A 24 11.70 -8.58 6.56
CA TRP A 24 10.60 -8.28 7.47
C TRP A 24 9.61 -9.44 7.52
N PRO A 25 9.56 -10.22 8.62
CA PRO A 25 8.64 -11.35 8.71
C PRO A 25 7.17 -10.91 8.76
N PRO A 26 6.23 -11.81 8.45
CA PRO A 26 4.79 -11.54 8.61
C PRO A 26 4.45 -11.17 10.05
N GLY A 27 3.62 -10.14 10.23
CA GLY A 27 3.30 -9.55 11.53
C GLY A 27 4.21 -8.40 11.95
N THR A 28 5.14 -7.95 11.10
CA THR A 28 5.95 -6.76 11.35
C THR A 28 5.11 -5.51 11.12
N ALA A 29 4.89 -4.74 12.19
CA ALA A 29 4.19 -3.46 12.09
C ALA A 29 5.01 -2.47 11.26
N PHE A 30 4.32 -1.61 10.51
CA PHE A 30 4.99 -0.62 9.67
C PHE A 30 5.80 0.39 10.48
N ALA A 31 5.40 0.62 11.73
CA ALA A 31 6.12 1.46 12.69
C ALA A 31 7.42 0.82 13.23
N ASP A 32 7.59 -0.49 13.08
CA ASP A 32 8.82 -1.22 13.45
C ASP A 32 9.83 -1.27 12.30
N ILE A 33 9.43 -0.90 11.07
CA ILE A 33 10.33 -0.83 9.92
C ILE A 33 11.20 0.43 10.02
N ASP A 34 12.46 0.31 9.63
CA ASP A 34 13.38 1.44 9.56
C ASP A 34 12.86 2.57 8.63
N PRO A 35 13.04 3.85 9.00
CA PRO A 35 12.60 4.97 8.18
C PRO A 35 13.37 5.09 6.86
N ASP A 36 14.58 4.52 6.79
CA ASP A 36 15.45 4.45 5.60
C ASP A 36 15.02 3.32 4.64
N TRP A 37 14.02 2.51 5.02
CA TRP A 37 13.52 1.43 4.18
C TRP A 37 12.90 2.00 2.90
N THR A 38 13.51 1.71 1.77
CA THR A 38 13.05 2.15 0.46
C THR A 38 11.99 1.22 -0.09
N CYS A 39 10.98 1.78 -0.76
CA CYS A 39 9.95 1.00 -1.43
C CYS A 39 10.60 -0.04 -2.39
N PRO A 40 10.27 -1.34 -2.26
CA PRO A 40 10.90 -2.40 -3.06
C PRO A 40 10.51 -2.37 -4.54
N ASP A 41 9.41 -1.69 -4.88
CA ASP A 41 8.89 -1.63 -6.24
C ASP A 41 9.48 -0.44 -7.03
N CYS A 42 9.50 0.75 -6.42
CA CYS A 42 9.97 1.96 -7.11
C CYS A 42 11.36 2.45 -6.66
N SER A 43 11.79 2.15 -5.43
CA SER A 43 13.01 2.66 -4.81
C SER A 43 13.17 4.19 -4.88
N VAL A 44 12.06 4.93 -5.07
CA VAL A 44 12.03 6.41 -5.13
C VAL A 44 11.65 7.00 -3.78
N ARG A 45 10.86 6.27 -2.99
CA ARG A 45 10.25 6.71 -1.74
C ARG A 45 10.66 5.81 -0.60
N GLU A 46 10.78 6.39 0.58
CA GLU A 46 11.15 5.71 1.82
C GLU A 46 9.90 5.44 2.66
N GLN A 47 10.05 4.64 3.71
CA GLN A 47 9.00 4.27 4.68
C GLN A 47 8.20 5.50 5.14
N VAL A 48 8.88 6.63 5.34
CA VAL A 48 8.29 7.88 5.82
C VAL A 48 7.32 8.53 4.82
N ASP A 49 7.43 8.22 3.53
CA ASP A 49 6.57 8.74 2.47
C ASP A 49 5.31 7.88 2.24
N PHE A 50 5.25 6.69 2.83
CA PHE A 50 4.08 5.84 2.70
C PHE A 50 2.92 6.43 3.48
N LEU A 51 1.73 6.28 2.90
CA LEU A 51 0.49 6.74 3.51
C LEU A 51 -0.31 5.53 3.97
N PRO A 52 -1.02 5.60 5.11
CA PRO A 52 -2.03 4.60 5.44
C PRO A 52 -3.00 4.48 4.27
N ILE A 53 -3.36 3.26 3.87
CA ILE A 53 -4.25 3.05 2.73
C ILE A 53 -5.58 3.79 2.92
N GLU A 54 -6.05 3.90 4.17
CA GLU A 54 -7.23 4.67 4.59
C GLU A 54 -7.09 6.19 4.37
N GLN A 55 -5.88 6.72 4.30
CA GLN A 55 -5.59 8.14 4.05
C GLN A 55 -5.12 8.40 2.61
N PHE A 56 -4.96 7.37 1.80
CA PHE A 56 -4.56 7.53 0.42
C PHE A 56 -5.77 7.90 -0.45
N GLU A 57 -5.80 9.17 -0.85
CA GLU A 57 -6.78 9.73 -1.76
C GLU A 57 -6.06 10.20 -3.02
N ARG A 58 -6.24 9.48 -4.13
CA ARG A 58 -5.76 9.94 -5.45
C ARG A 58 -6.93 10.45 -6.27
N ASN A 59 -6.71 11.48 -7.06
CA ASN A 59 -7.68 11.89 -8.07
C ASN A 59 -7.49 11.02 -9.32
N ASP A 60 -8.57 10.48 -9.86
CA ASP A 60 -8.56 9.87 -11.20
C ASP A 60 -8.32 10.95 -12.28
N GLN A 61 -8.06 10.53 -13.52
CA GLN A 61 -8.00 11.46 -14.67
C GLN A 61 -9.29 12.26 -14.86
N ASP A 62 -10.42 11.75 -14.34
CA ASP A 62 -11.72 12.44 -14.28
C ASP A 62 -11.87 13.42 -13.11
N GLY A 63 -10.86 13.56 -12.23
CA GLY A 63 -10.88 14.44 -11.07
C GLY A 63 -11.69 13.90 -9.88
N ASN A 64 -12.08 12.64 -9.92
CA ASN A 64 -12.82 11.99 -8.84
C ASN A 64 -11.86 11.41 -7.79
N VAL A 65 -12.19 11.57 -6.51
CA VAL A 65 -11.38 11.03 -5.41
C VAL A 65 -11.55 9.51 -5.34
N ILE A 66 -10.48 8.77 -5.59
CA ILE A 66 -10.43 7.31 -5.42
C ILE A 66 -10.04 7.05 -3.96
N SER A 67 -11.03 6.97 -3.08
CA SER A 67 -10.84 6.61 -1.68
C SER A 67 -10.59 5.10 -1.52
N ALA A 68 -9.99 4.70 -0.40
CA ALA A 68 -9.68 3.31 -0.05
C ALA A 68 -10.87 2.34 -0.17
N GLU A 69 -12.09 2.82 0.08
CA GLU A 69 -13.34 2.08 -0.06
C GLU A 69 -13.58 1.62 -1.51
N THR A 70 -13.24 2.47 -2.49
CA THR A 70 -13.37 2.18 -3.92
C THR A 70 -12.32 1.16 -4.38
N LEU A 71 -11.11 1.18 -3.81
CA LEU A 71 -10.07 0.19 -4.11
C LEU A 71 -10.38 -1.18 -3.49
N ALA A 72 -10.88 -1.21 -2.24
CA ALA A 72 -11.35 -2.43 -1.59
C ALA A 72 -12.52 -3.08 -2.36
N ALA A 73 -13.46 -2.27 -2.86
CA ALA A 73 -14.58 -2.76 -3.69
C ALA A 73 -14.13 -3.28 -5.07
N ARG A 74 -13.03 -2.75 -5.64
CA ARG A 74 -12.47 -3.20 -6.93
C ARG A 74 -11.59 -4.44 -6.78
N ALA A 75 -10.86 -4.58 -5.67
CA ALA A 75 -10.05 -5.77 -5.38
C ALA A 75 -10.89 -7.04 -5.19
N THR A 76 -12.14 -6.92 -4.77
CA THR A 76 -13.07 -8.06 -4.61
C THR A 76 -13.85 -8.43 -5.86
N THR A 77 -13.78 -7.64 -6.95
CA THR A 77 -14.47 -7.97 -8.21
C THR A 77 -13.51 -8.67 -9.18
N THR A 78 -12.96 -9.82 -8.78
CA THR A 78 -12.38 -10.81 -9.70
C THR A 78 -13.23 -12.09 -9.69
N GLU A 79 -14.55 -11.94 -9.73
CA GLU A 79 -15.52 -12.98 -10.09
C GLU A 79 -16.54 -12.19 -10.92
N GLU A 80 -16.62 -12.30 -12.24
CA GLU A 80 -17.25 -13.41 -12.96
C GLU A 80 -17.07 -13.09 -14.46
N LYS A 81 -16.08 -13.71 -15.13
CA LYS A 81 -16.00 -13.69 -16.59
C LYS A 81 -16.74 -14.93 -17.09
N ALA A 82 -18.06 -14.81 -17.21
CA ALA A 82 -18.91 -15.72 -18.00
C ALA A 82 -18.82 -15.34 -19.49
#